data_AF-A0A1Y4KM85-F1
#
_entry.id   AF-A0A1Y4KM85-F1
#
_cell.length_a   1.000
_cell.length_b   1.000
_cell.length_c   1.000
_cell.angle_alpha   90.00
_cell.angle_beta   90.00
_cell.angle_gamma   90.00
#
_symmetry.space_group_name_H-M   'P 1'
#
loop_
_entity.id
_entity.type
_entity.pdbx_description
1 polymer ?
#
loop_
_entity_poly.entity_id
_entity_poly.type
_entity_poly.pdbx_seq_one_letter_code
_entity_poly.pdbx_strand_id
1 'polypeptide(L)'
;MRRLTGADAARMVLDANGLHQVRIERVAGNLTDHYDPRTNVIRLSDSVYDNASTAAIGVAALEQGHLLNEEEMVGARKTLWAAAMTYVAALAVSLAQLFRLLLIVGNRRRND
;
A
#
# COMPACT_ATOMS: atom_id res chain seq x y z
N MET A 1 -16.69 -19.85 -29.95
CA MET A 1 -16.58 -19.45 -28.54
C MET A 1 -15.18 -19.81 -28.07
N ARG A 2 -14.36 -18.83 -27.68
CA ARG A 2 -12.98 -19.07 -27.23
C ARG A 2 -13.07 -19.64 -25.80
N ARG A 3 -12.64 -20.89 -25.59
CA ARG A 3 -12.59 -21.46 -24.24
C ARG A 3 -11.56 -20.66 -23.45
N LEU A 4 -12.01 -19.94 -22.41
CA LEU A 4 -11.12 -19.25 -21.49
C LEU A 4 -10.34 -20.29 -20.70
N THR A 5 -9.01 -20.27 -20.84
CA THR A 5 -8.11 -21.07 -20.01
C THR A 5 -7.90 -20.41 -18.65
N GLY A 6 -7.34 -21.12 -17.68
CA GLY A 6 -6.99 -20.52 -16.38
C GLY A 6 -5.92 -19.44 -16.53
N ALA A 7 -4.99 -19.60 -17.48
CA ALA A 7 -4.02 -18.57 -17.85
C ALA A 7 -4.69 -17.31 -18.42
N ASP A 8 -5.69 -17.46 -19.29
CA ASP A 8 -6.44 -16.33 -19.83
C ASP A 8 -7.22 -15.60 -18.73
N ALA A 9 -7.88 -16.34 -17.84
CA ALA A 9 -8.61 -15.77 -16.71
C ALA A 9 -7.67 -15.01 -15.76
N ALA A 10 -6.51 -15.60 -15.44
CA ALA A 10 -5.49 -14.96 -14.62
C ALA A 10 -4.95 -13.69 -15.27
N ARG A 11 -4.65 -13.72 -16.58
CA ARG A 11 -4.19 -12.54 -17.32
C ARG A 11 -5.24 -11.44 -17.30
N MET A 12 -6.51 -11.79 -17.50
CA MET A 12 -7.62 -10.83 -17.50
C MET A 12 -7.80 -10.15 -16.13
N VAL A 13 -7.65 -10.90 -15.04
CA VAL A 13 -7.69 -10.34 -13.67
C VAL A 13 -6.48 -9.46 -13.41
N LEU A 14 -5.27 -9.88 -13.80
CA LEU A 14 -4.07 -9.07 -13.63
C LEU A 14 -4.15 -7.76 -14.44
N ASP A 15 -4.66 -7.81 -15.68
CA ASP A 15 -4.88 -6.63 -16.52
C ASP A 15 -5.92 -5.68 -15.92
N ALA A 16 -7.04 -6.22 -15.40
CA ALA A 16 -8.06 -5.43 -14.73
C ALA A 16 -7.53 -4.70 -13.48
N ASN A 17 -6.47 -5.22 -12.87
CA ASN A 17 -5.82 -4.66 -11.69
C ASN A 17 -4.53 -3.88 -12.00
N GLY A 18 -4.22 -3.62 -13.28
CA GLY A 18 -3.03 -2.88 -13.69
C GLY A 18 -1.71 -3.62 -13.50
N LEU A 19 -1.74 -4.92 -13.20
CA LEU A 19 -0.59 -5.78 -12.95
C LEU A 19 -0.04 -6.36 -14.25
N HIS A 20 0.35 -5.49 -15.17
CA HIS A 20 0.92 -5.87 -16.48
C HIS A 20 2.34 -6.44 -16.36
N GLN A 21 3.05 -6.09 -15.28
CA GLN A 21 4.41 -6.55 -15.00
C GLN A 21 4.48 -8.01 -14.53
N VAL A 22 3.36 -8.58 -14.08
CA VAL A 22 3.31 -9.95 -13.56
C VAL A 22 3.18 -10.92 -14.73
N ARG A 23 4.20 -11.78 -14.90
CA ARG A 23 4.23 -12.81 -15.96
C ARG A 23 3.58 -14.09 -15.48
N ILE A 24 2.95 -14.83 -16.39
CA ILE A 24 2.35 -16.13 -16.12
C ILE A 24 3.22 -17.20 -16.78
N GLU A 25 3.73 -18.12 -15.97
CA GLU A 25 4.51 -19.27 -16.43
C GLU A 25 3.76 -20.56 -16.10
N ARG A 26 3.96 -21.59 -16.93
CA ARG A 26 3.46 -22.93 -16.69
C ARG A 26 4.54 -23.74 -15.96
N VAL A 27 4.17 -24.46 -14.92
CA VAL A 27 5.05 -25.39 -14.19
C VAL A 27 4.49 -26.80 -14.24
N ALA A 28 5.37 -27.77 -14.45
CA ALA A 28 4.99 -29.18 -14.43
C ALA A 28 4.54 -29.59 -13.03
N GLY A 29 3.44 -30.34 -12.94
CA GLY A 29 2.88 -30.83 -11.69
C GLY A 29 1.38 -30.54 -11.56
N ASN A 30 0.82 -30.93 -10.42
CA ASN A 30 -0.58 -30.69 -10.09
C ASN A 30 -0.63 -30.00 -8.72
N LEU A 31 -1.38 -28.89 -8.59
CA LEU A 31 -1.44 -28.08 -7.38
C LEU A 31 -0.07 -27.47 -6.95
N THR A 32 0.85 -27.28 -7.90
CA THR A 32 2.17 -26.68 -7.67
C THR A 32 2.18 -25.17 -7.94
N ASP A 33 1.00 -24.55 -7.94
CA ASP A 33 0.82 -23.13 -8.25
C ASP A 33 1.43 -22.25 -7.14
N HIS A 34 2.25 -21.27 -7.54
CA HIS A 34 2.79 -20.28 -6.60
C HIS A 34 3.16 -18.98 -7.31
N TYR A 35 3.22 -17.91 -6.51
CA TYR A 35 3.79 -16.64 -6.93
C TYR A 35 5.22 -16.47 -6.40
N ASP A 36 6.10 -15.99 -7.27
CA ASP A 36 7.45 -15.56 -6.90
C ASP A 36 7.56 -14.02 -6.93
N PRO A 37 7.53 -13.35 -5.76
CA PRO A 37 7.59 -11.90 -5.65
C PRO A 37 8.96 -11.31 -6.05
N ARG A 38 10.01 -12.14 -6.14
CA ARG A 38 11.34 -11.65 -6.56
C ARG A 38 11.41 -11.44 -8.06
N THR A 39 10.66 -12.24 -8.81
CA THR A 39 10.68 -12.23 -10.27
C THR A 39 9.37 -11.70 -10.88
N ASN A 40 8.37 -11.40 -10.04
CA ASN A 40 7.00 -11.03 -10.42
C ASN A 40 6.40 -12.04 -11.41
N VAL A 41 6.48 -13.32 -11.05
CA VAL A 41 5.98 -14.42 -11.89
C VAL A 41 4.99 -15.27 -11.10
N ILE A 42 3.80 -15.44 -11.67
CA ILE A 42 2.83 -16.44 -11.21
C ILE A 42 3.07 -17.72 -12.02
N ARG A 43 3.40 -18.81 -11.31
CA ARG A 43 3.55 -20.14 -11.90
C ARG A 43 2.29 -20.93 -11.67
N LEU A 44 1.63 -21.35 -12.75
CA LEU A 44 0.42 -22.16 -12.72
C LEU A 44 0.77 -23.60 -13.07
N SER A 45 0.23 -24.56 -12.29
CA SER A 45 0.35 -25.97 -12.62
C SER A 45 -0.44 -26.32 -13.88
N ASP A 46 -0.13 -27.44 -14.53
CA ASP A 46 -0.77 -27.84 -15.80
C ASP A 46 -2.30 -27.92 -15.68
N SER A 47 -2.79 -28.48 -14.56
CA SER A 47 -4.22 -28.63 -14.28
C SER A 47 -4.94 -27.28 -14.14
N VAL A 48 -4.26 -26.25 -13.65
CA VAL A 48 -4.77 -24.89 -13.41
C VAL A 48 -4.55 -23.98 -14.61
N TYR A 49 -3.50 -24.19 -15.41
CA TYR A 49 -3.29 -23.41 -16.62
C TYR A 49 -4.41 -23.68 -17.63
N ASP A 50 -4.79 -24.95 -17.80
CA ASP A 50 -5.77 -25.38 -18.81
C ASP A 50 -7.23 -25.28 -18.35
N ASN A 51 -7.50 -25.30 -17.04
CA ASN A 51 -8.84 -25.10 -16.48
C ASN A 51 -8.94 -23.78 -15.72
N ALA A 52 -10.05 -23.07 -15.89
CA ALA A 52 -10.37 -21.88 -15.09
C ALA A 52 -10.56 -22.26 -13.61
N SER A 53 -9.48 -22.25 -12.83
CA SER A 53 -9.48 -22.58 -11.40
C SER A 53 -9.44 -21.30 -10.56
N THR A 54 -10.25 -21.29 -9.50
CA THR A 54 -10.34 -20.24 -8.48
C THR A 54 -9.00 -19.95 -7.77
N ALA A 55 -8.06 -20.90 -7.79
CA ALA A 55 -6.72 -20.71 -7.25
C ALA A 55 -5.93 -19.61 -7.98
N ALA A 56 -6.03 -19.54 -9.31
CA ALA A 56 -5.34 -18.55 -10.12
C ALA A 56 -5.87 -17.12 -9.86
N ILE A 57 -7.18 -17.01 -9.61
CA ILE A 57 -7.83 -15.76 -9.20
C ILE A 57 -7.46 -15.40 -7.76
N GLY A 58 -7.39 -16.41 -6.87
CA GLY A 58 -7.04 -16.24 -5.46
C GLY A 58 -5.63 -15.69 -5.24
N VAL A 59 -4.64 -16.17 -6.00
CA VAL A 59 -3.27 -15.63 -5.94
C VAL A 59 -3.22 -14.18 -6.41
N ALA A 60 -3.84 -13.87 -7.56
CA ALA A 60 -3.91 -12.50 -8.08
C ALA A 60 -4.65 -11.54 -7.14
N ALA A 61 -5.71 -11.99 -6.46
CA ALA A 61 -6.47 -11.20 -5.49
C ALA A 61 -5.72 -11.01 -4.16
N LEU A 62 -4.99 -12.02 -3.68
CA LEU A 62 -4.21 -11.92 -2.44
C LEU A 62 -3.04 -10.94 -2.56
N GLU A 63 -2.48 -10.76 -3.74
CA GLU A 63 -1.37 -9.83 -3.98
C GLU A 63 -1.76 -8.35 -4.01
N GLN A 64 -3.05 -8.04 -4.21
CA GLN A 64 -3.55 -6.68 -3.97
C GLN A 64 -3.33 -6.23 -2.52
N GLY A 65 -3.28 -7.17 -1.57
CA GLY A 65 -3.04 -6.88 -0.16
C GLY A 65 -1.64 -6.37 0.16
N HIS A 66 -0.67 -6.49 -0.76
CA HIS A 66 0.71 -6.02 -0.53
C HIS A 66 1.10 -4.83 -1.40
N LEU A 67 0.32 -4.54 -2.43
CA LEU A 67 0.45 -3.35 -3.26
C LEU A 67 -0.36 -2.22 -2.64
N LEU A 68 0.07 -1.75 -1.47
CA LEU A 68 -0.30 -0.41 -1.01
C LEU A 68 0.00 0.54 -2.16
N ASN A 69 -1.06 1.06 -2.79
CA ASN A 69 -0.90 1.97 -3.91
C ASN A 69 -0.03 3.14 -3.43
N GLU A 70 0.96 3.53 -4.23
CA GLU A 70 1.90 4.62 -3.92
C GLU A 70 1.14 5.89 -3.46
N GLU A 71 -0.07 6.08 -4.00
CA GLU A 71 -1.01 7.16 -3.66
C GLU A 71 -1.54 7.09 -2.21
N GLU A 72 -1.87 5.91 -1.72
CA GLU A 72 -2.32 5.70 -0.33
C GLU A 72 -1.18 5.94 0.65
N MET A 73 0.05 5.52 0.29
CA MET A 73 1.26 5.81 1.07
C MET A 73 1.54 7.33 1.14
N VAL A 74 1.36 8.06 0.04
CA VAL A 74 1.49 9.52 0.04
C VAL A 74 0.41 10.16 0.92
N GLY A 75 -0.83 9.67 0.87
CA GLY A 75 -1.92 10.10 1.75
C GLY A 75 -1.59 9.90 3.23
N ALA A 76 -1.17 8.69 3.59
CA ALA A 76 -0.78 8.32 4.96
C ALA A 76 0.41 9.14 5.48
N ARG A 77 1.40 9.41 4.63
CA ARG A 77 2.55 10.26 5.01
C ARG A 77 2.11 11.69 5.29
N LYS A 78 1.22 12.26 4.47
CA LYS A 78 0.69 13.62 4.68
C LYS A 78 -0.08 13.75 6.00
N THR A 79 -0.92 12.78 6.34
CA THR A 79 -1.67 12.79 7.60
C THR A 79 -0.76 12.63 8.81
N LEU A 80 0.25 11.76 8.75
CA LEU A 80 1.24 11.61 9.82
C LEU A 80 2.07 12.88 10.05
N TRP A 81 2.48 13.57 8.98
CA TRP A 81 3.18 14.86 9.09
C TRP A 81 2.30 15.95 9.70
N ALA A 82 1.03 16.02 9.29
CA ALA A 82 0.08 16.96 9.88
C ALA A 82 -0.15 16.66 11.38
N ALA A 83 -0.25 15.39 11.75
CA ALA A 83 -0.36 14.97 13.15
C ALA A 83 0.89 15.35 13.96
N ALA A 84 2.10 15.21 13.40
CA ALA A 84 3.33 15.65 14.05
C ALA A 84 3.35 17.19 14.28
N MET A 85 2.82 17.96 13.33
CA MET A 85 2.76 19.42 13.43
C MET A 85 1.84 19.91 14.57
N THR A 86 0.84 19.14 14.99
CA THR A 86 -0.01 19.55 16.13
C THR A 86 0.76 19.56 17.44
N TYR A 87 1.67 18.59 17.66
CA TYR A 87 2.58 18.58 18.80
C TYR A 87 3.55 19.77 18.76
N VAL A 88 4.12 20.07 17.59
CA VAL A 88 5.01 21.22 17.41
C VAL A 88 4.28 22.53 17.67
N ALA A 89 3.05 22.66 17.16
CA ALA A 89 2.22 23.85 17.39
C ALA A 89 1.86 24.00 18.87
N ALA A 90 1.50 22.91 19.56
CA ALA A 90 1.21 22.93 21.00
C ALA A 90 2.43 23.37 21.82
N LEU A 91 3.63 22.91 21.45
CA LEU A 91 4.88 23.36 22.06
C LEU A 91 5.16 24.84 21.77
N ALA A 92 4.96 25.29 20.54
CA ALA A 92 5.14 26.70 20.17
C ALA A 92 4.17 27.61 20.95
N VAL A 93 2.92 27.18 21.12
CA VAL A 93 1.91 27.90 21.91
C VAL A 93 2.31 27.98 23.39
N SER A 94 2.78 26.88 23.99
CA SER A 94 3.20 26.90 25.40
C SER A 94 4.41 27.84 25.63
N LEU A 95 5.36 27.85 24.70
CA LEU A 95 6.50 28.79 24.72
C LEU A 95 6.06 30.25 24.54
N ALA A 96 5.13 30.52 23.62
CA ALA A 96 4.60 31.87 23.42
C ALA A 96 3.84 32.37 24.66
N GLN A 97 3.07 31.50 25.31
CA GLN A 97 2.39 31.81 26.57
C GLN A 97 3.38 32.11 27.70
N LEU A 98 4.47 31.34 27.80
CA LEU A 98 5.54 31.59 28.76
C LEU A 98 6.23 32.94 28.51
N PHE A 99 6.57 33.22 27.25
CA PHE A 99 7.17 34.49 26.86
C PHE A 99 6.26 35.69 27.17
N ARG A 100 4.96 35.56 26.86
CA ARG A 100 3.94 36.57 27.21
C ARG A 100 3.93 36.83 28.72
N LEU A 101 4.01 35.80 29.55
CA LEU A 101 4.02 35.94 31.01
C LEU A 101 5.28 36.66 31.52
N LEU A 102 6.45 36.34 30.96
CA LEU A 102 7.70 37.04 31.27
C LEU A 102 7.63 38.54 30.96
N LEU A 103 7.06 38.92 29.80
CA LEU A 103 6.88 40.33 29.45
C LEU A 103 5.95 41.06 30.42
N ILE A 104 4.83 40.43 30.82
CA ILE A 104 3.87 41.03 31.76
C ILE A 104 4.49 41.23 33.15
N VAL A 105 5.24 40.25 33.65
CA VAL A 105 5.90 40.33 34.96
C VAL A 105 7.08 41.31 34.93
N GLY A 106 7.86 41.32 33.85
CA GLY A 106 8.97 42.24 33.66
C GLY A 106 8.54 43.70 33.55
N ASN A 107 7.39 43.97 32.92
CA ASN A 107 6.88 45.34 32.73
C ASN A 107 6.30 45.95 34.02
N ARG A 108 5.90 45.15 35.02
CA ARG A 108 5.40 45.68 36.31
C ARG A 108 6.51 46.26 37.21
N ARG A 109 7.75 45.78 37.10
CA ARG A 109 8.88 46.26 37.93
C ARG A 109 9.43 47.62 37.51
N ARG A 110 8.97 48.20 36.40
CA ARG A 110 9.49 49.45 35.85
C ARG A 110 8.59 50.66 36.16
N ASN A 111 7.45 50.44 36.82
CA ASN A 111 6.45 51.46 37.17
C ASN A 111 6.31 51.70 38.70
N ASP A 112 7.25 51.18 39.51
CA ASP A 112 7.54 51.63 40.88
C ASP A 112 8.91 52.32 40.86
#